data_AF-A0A319D2W3-F1
#
_entry.id   AF-A0A319D2W3-F1
#
_cell.length_a   1.000
_cell.length_b   1.000
_cell.length_c   1.000
_cell.angle_alpha   90.00
_cell.angle_beta   90.00
_cell.angle_gamma   90.00
#
_symmetry.space_group_name_H-M   'P 1'
#
loop_
_entity.id
_entity.type
_entity.pdbx_description
1 polymer ?
#
loop_
_entity_poly.entity_id
_entity_poly.type
_entity_poly.pdbx_seq_one_letter_code
_entity_poly.pdbx_strand_id
1 'polypeptide(L)'
;MSASTLTYMKTNPKLIFFTDFDGTITLEDSNDAMIDNLGYGYAKRRQGNEAVLDGTMSFRDAFRDMLDSIKTPYDECIEYLKKNMRLDPYFVEFYHWSREHNVPIVVLSSGMIPVIRALFEALLGGKTDDHLFIVANEVEGRDGKDINSEGGWQIKYHDDSHFGHDKSLEIKPYAALPDSVRPTLLYAGDGVSDLSAARETDLLFAKKGKDLVTFCEREKIPFTLFESWESILATTKDILSGKVSVKSVAQGGLEAVQQGANKN
;
A
#
# COMPACT_ATOMS: atom_id res chain seq x y z
N MET A 1 -18.14 3.33 -19.01
CA MET A 1 -18.25 4.52 -18.15
C MET A 1 -17.45 5.65 -18.78
N SER A 2 -17.86 6.91 -18.63
CA SER A 2 -17.07 8.05 -19.12
C SER A 2 -15.86 8.24 -18.22
N ALA A 3 -14.67 8.54 -18.76
CA ALA A 3 -13.48 8.78 -17.94
C ALA A 3 -13.73 9.87 -16.88
N SER A 4 -14.50 10.91 -17.23
CA SER A 4 -14.84 12.02 -16.32
C SER A 4 -15.67 11.64 -15.09
N THR A 5 -16.28 10.44 -15.06
CA THR A 5 -17.03 9.97 -13.88
C THR A 5 -16.17 9.25 -12.86
N LEU A 6 -14.93 8.88 -13.22
CA LEU A 6 -14.01 8.23 -12.29
C LEU A 6 -13.30 9.26 -11.42
N THR A 7 -13.19 8.96 -10.12
CA THR A 7 -12.70 9.90 -9.09
C THR A 7 -11.33 10.48 -9.43
N TYR A 8 -10.38 9.64 -9.82
CA TYR A 8 -8.99 10.06 -10.06
C TYR A 8 -8.79 10.64 -11.46
N MET A 9 -9.81 10.60 -12.32
CA MET A 9 -9.76 11.17 -13.68
C MET A 9 -10.35 12.59 -13.78
N LYS A 10 -10.84 13.16 -12.67
CA LYS A 10 -11.50 14.48 -12.65
C LYS A 10 -10.66 15.61 -13.25
N THR A 11 -9.34 15.55 -13.09
CA THR A 11 -8.38 16.53 -13.61
C THR A 11 -7.67 16.05 -14.88
N ASN A 12 -8.12 14.95 -15.48
CA ASN A 12 -7.52 14.30 -16.65
C ASN A 12 -6.00 14.12 -16.51
N PRO A 13 -5.53 13.41 -15.47
CA PRO A 13 -4.11 13.21 -15.23
C PRO A 13 -3.49 12.35 -16.34
N LYS A 14 -2.19 12.54 -16.59
CA LYS A 14 -1.43 11.63 -17.48
C LYS A 14 -0.98 10.36 -16.76
N LEU A 15 -0.96 10.40 -15.43
CA LEU A 15 -0.41 9.35 -14.58
C LEU A 15 -1.22 9.29 -13.27
N ILE A 16 -1.56 8.10 -12.82
CA ILE A 16 -2.10 7.84 -11.47
C ILE A 16 -1.10 6.95 -10.74
N PHE A 17 -0.76 7.32 -9.51
CA PHE A 17 0.17 6.57 -8.69
C PHE A 17 -0.59 5.85 -7.56
N PHE A 18 -0.75 4.54 -7.70
CA PHE A 18 -1.26 3.69 -6.65
C PHE A 18 -0.12 3.21 -5.76
N THR A 19 -0.40 2.96 -4.49
CA THR A 19 0.64 2.54 -3.55
C THR A 19 0.05 1.84 -2.34
N ASP A 20 0.76 0.85 -1.81
CA ASP A 20 0.54 0.42 -0.43
C ASP A 20 0.96 1.50 0.56
N PHE A 21 0.59 1.33 1.82
CA PHE A 21 0.95 2.21 2.93
C PHE A 21 2.04 1.61 3.81
N ASP A 22 1.69 0.56 4.55
CA ASP A 22 2.58 -0.11 5.50
C ASP A 22 3.76 -0.76 4.77
N GLY A 23 4.98 -0.60 5.27
CA GLY A 23 6.21 -1.12 4.64
C GLY A 23 6.61 -0.48 3.30
N THR A 24 5.77 0.40 2.75
CA THR A 24 5.94 1.07 1.45
C THR A 24 6.09 2.58 1.60
N ILE A 25 5.05 3.27 2.06
CA ILE A 25 5.10 4.70 2.43
C ILE A 25 5.74 4.86 3.80
N THR A 26 5.31 4.05 4.77
CA THR A 26 5.96 3.97 6.08
C THR A 26 7.14 3.01 6.02
N LEU A 27 8.15 3.27 6.85
CA LEU A 27 9.33 2.40 6.92
C LEU A 27 9.02 1.04 7.58
N GLU A 28 8.00 1.03 8.44
CA GLU A 28 7.55 -0.13 9.21
C GLU A 28 6.06 -0.37 8.95
N ASP A 29 5.56 -1.55 9.29
CA ASP A 29 4.13 -1.87 9.23
C ASP A 29 3.46 -1.49 10.55
N SER A 30 2.45 -0.62 10.47
CA SER A 30 1.73 -0.11 11.64
C SER A 30 0.90 -1.17 12.35
N ASN A 31 0.34 -2.14 11.63
CA ASN A 31 -0.40 -3.24 12.23
C ASN A 31 0.57 -4.18 12.94
N ASP A 32 1.68 -4.55 12.29
CA ASP A 32 2.75 -5.33 12.91
C ASP A 32 3.25 -4.66 14.19
N ALA A 33 3.49 -3.34 14.17
CA ALA A 33 3.92 -2.58 15.33
C ALA A 33 2.90 -2.65 16.48
N MET A 34 1.60 -2.51 16.20
CA MET A 34 0.56 -2.66 17.22
C MET A 34 0.47 -4.10 17.74
N ILE A 35 0.47 -5.10 16.87
CA ILE A 35 0.36 -6.51 17.24
C ILE A 35 1.55 -6.93 18.12
N ASP A 36 2.75 -6.50 17.75
CA ASP A 36 4.00 -6.88 18.42
C ASP A 36 4.13 -6.25 19.80
N ASN A 37 3.59 -5.05 20.00
CA ASN A 37 3.82 -4.27 21.22
C ASN A 37 2.58 -4.11 22.11
N LEU A 38 1.37 -4.18 21.54
CA LEU A 38 0.09 -4.01 22.24
C LEU A 38 -0.80 -5.26 22.16
N GLY A 39 -0.53 -6.15 21.20
CA GLY A 39 -1.23 -7.41 21.02
C GLY A 39 -0.46 -8.58 21.64
N TYR A 40 -0.56 -9.72 20.98
CA TYR A 40 0.02 -10.97 21.47
C TYR A 40 1.51 -11.20 21.15
N GLY A 41 2.19 -10.21 20.56
CA GLY A 41 3.63 -10.22 20.30
C GLY A 41 4.09 -10.85 18.99
N TYR A 42 5.34 -10.52 18.62
CA TYR A 42 6.03 -10.94 17.39
C TYR A 42 5.96 -12.43 17.09
N ALA A 43 6.19 -13.27 18.10
CA ALA A 43 6.25 -14.72 17.89
C ALA A 43 4.91 -15.29 17.39
N LYS A 44 3.78 -14.83 17.95
CA LYS A 44 2.44 -15.28 17.52
C LYS A 44 2.06 -14.70 16.17
N ARG A 45 2.38 -13.43 15.92
CA ARG A 45 2.17 -12.81 14.61
C ARG A 45 2.89 -13.56 13.50
N ARG A 46 4.16 -13.93 13.72
CA ARG A 46 4.95 -14.72 12.76
C ARG A 46 4.33 -16.09 12.48
N GLN A 47 3.80 -16.77 13.50
CA GLN A 47 3.06 -18.03 13.30
C GLN A 47 1.83 -17.83 12.40
N GLY A 48 1.07 -16.76 12.60
CA GLY A 48 -0.06 -16.42 11.74
C GLY A 48 0.37 -16.13 10.29
N ASN A 49 1.47 -15.38 10.11
CA ASN A 49 2.01 -15.11 8.77
C ASN A 49 2.47 -16.39 8.05
N GLU A 50 3.10 -17.32 8.78
CA GLU A 50 3.50 -18.62 8.25
C GLU A 50 2.28 -19.46 7.82
N ALA A 51 1.20 -19.45 8.60
CA ALA A 51 -0.06 -20.12 8.26
C ALA A 51 -0.77 -19.49 7.03
N VAL A 52 -0.53 -18.20 6.75
CA VAL A 52 -1.01 -17.57 5.51
C VAL A 52 -0.14 -18.00 4.32
N LEU A 53 1.18 -18.05 4.50
CA LEU A 53 2.12 -18.43 3.45
C LEU A 53 2.01 -19.90 3.05
N ASP A 54 1.71 -20.80 3.99
CA ASP A 54 1.49 -22.23 3.73
C ASP A 54 0.06 -22.55 3.23
N GLY A 55 -0.83 -21.55 3.23
CA GLY A 55 -2.21 -21.66 2.76
C GLY A 55 -3.16 -22.36 3.72
N THR A 56 -2.77 -22.58 4.98
CA THR A 56 -3.63 -23.20 6.01
C THR A 56 -4.63 -22.23 6.62
N MET A 57 -4.40 -20.92 6.51
CA MET A 57 -5.32 -19.86 6.94
C MET A 57 -5.39 -18.75 5.89
N SER A 58 -6.55 -18.12 5.72
CA SER A 58 -6.66 -16.94 4.84
C SER A 58 -5.98 -15.72 5.48
N PHE A 59 -5.46 -14.79 4.67
CA PHE A 59 -4.92 -13.53 5.19
C PHE A 59 -5.96 -12.77 6.02
N ARG A 60 -7.21 -12.70 5.54
CA ARG A 60 -8.31 -12.06 6.26
C ARG A 60 -8.48 -12.65 7.67
N ASP A 61 -8.54 -13.96 7.80
CA ASP A 61 -8.80 -14.59 9.11
C ASP A 61 -7.61 -14.44 10.05
N ALA A 62 -6.39 -14.64 9.55
CA ALA A 62 -5.17 -14.44 10.32
C ALA A 62 -5.03 -12.99 10.79
N PHE A 63 -5.32 -12.02 9.91
CA PHE A 63 -5.25 -10.61 10.22
C PHE A 63 -6.30 -10.18 11.25
N ARG A 64 -7.52 -10.74 11.19
CA ARG A 64 -8.54 -10.52 12.21
C ARG A 64 -8.07 -11.05 13.57
N ASP A 65 -7.57 -12.27 13.66
CA ASP A 65 -7.06 -12.86 14.91
C ASP A 65 -5.91 -12.02 15.50
N MET A 66 -4.98 -11.58 14.65
CA MET A 66 -3.89 -10.68 15.01
C MET A 66 -4.41 -9.37 15.63
N LEU A 67 -5.30 -8.66 14.94
CA LEU A 67 -5.85 -7.39 15.42
C LEU A 67 -6.72 -7.59 16.67
N ASP A 68 -7.47 -8.70 16.74
CA ASP A 68 -8.33 -9.02 17.87
C ASP A 68 -7.53 -9.29 19.17
N SER A 69 -6.24 -9.60 19.03
CA SER A 69 -5.33 -9.73 20.17
C SER A 69 -5.07 -8.39 20.88
N ILE A 70 -5.22 -7.26 20.19
CA ILE A 70 -5.00 -5.92 20.76
C ILE A 70 -6.24 -5.53 21.58
N LYS A 71 -6.03 -5.30 22.87
CA LYS A 71 -7.10 -4.84 23.80
C LYS A 71 -7.01 -3.35 24.12
N THR A 72 -5.93 -2.69 23.75
CA THR A 72 -5.77 -1.24 23.91
C THR A 72 -6.90 -0.48 23.20
N PRO A 73 -7.48 0.56 23.83
CA PRO A 73 -8.37 1.51 23.18
C PRO A 73 -7.83 2.05 21.85
N TYR A 74 -8.71 2.27 20.88
CA TYR A 74 -8.26 2.59 19.52
C TYR A 74 -7.57 3.95 19.38
N ASP A 75 -8.00 4.95 20.14
CA ASP A 75 -7.32 6.25 20.24
C ASP A 75 -5.91 6.14 20.83
N GLU A 76 -5.72 5.32 21.87
CA GLU A 76 -4.40 5.01 22.43
C GLU A 76 -3.51 4.27 21.43
N CYS A 77 -4.07 3.37 20.61
CA CYS A 77 -3.35 2.74 19.49
C CYS A 77 -2.84 3.78 18.49
N ILE A 78 -3.69 4.75 18.12
CA ILE A 78 -3.30 5.84 17.21
C ILE A 78 -2.17 6.68 17.83
N GLU A 79 -2.26 7.02 19.11
CA GLU A 79 -1.21 7.79 19.80
C GLU A 79 0.10 7.02 19.94
N TYR A 80 0.05 5.70 20.14
CA TYR A 80 1.22 4.85 20.07
C TYR A 80 1.86 4.92 18.67
N LEU A 81 1.07 4.78 17.61
CA LEU A 81 1.59 4.80 16.24
C LEU A 81 2.19 6.15 15.85
N LYS A 82 1.56 7.28 16.20
CA LYS A 82 2.12 8.62 15.93
C LYS A 82 3.52 8.81 16.51
N LYS A 83 3.82 8.17 17.65
CA LYS A 83 5.13 8.28 18.32
C LYS A 83 6.19 7.42 17.63
N ASN A 84 5.81 6.24 17.16
CA ASN A 84 6.75 5.20 16.72
C ASN A 84 6.91 5.10 15.20
N MET A 85 5.88 5.45 14.42
CA MET A 85 5.92 5.31 12.97
C MET A 85 6.68 6.45 12.28
N ARG A 86 7.28 6.14 11.13
CA ARG A 86 8.01 7.09 10.28
C ARG A 86 7.63 6.88 8.81
N LEU A 87 7.51 7.98 8.07
CA LEU A 87 7.44 7.94 6.61
C LEU A 87 8.83 7.72 6.04
N ASP A 88 8.91 7.13 4.85
CA ASP A 88 10.07 7.31 3.99
C ASP A 88 10.26 8.82 3.73
N PRO A 89 11.45 9.39 4.02
CA PRO A 89 11.66 10.83 3.92
C PRO A 89 11.41 11.38 2.50
N TYR A 90 11.66 10.57 1.47
CA TYR A 90 11.44 10.98 0.08
C TYR A 90 9.98 10.87 -0.36
N PHE A 91 9.11 10.21 0.43
CA PHE A 91 7.68 10.22 0.16
C PHE A 91 7.11 11.64 0.29
N VAL A 92 7.60 12.44 1.24
CA VAL A 92 7.13 13.83 1.42
C VAL A 92 7.44 14.67 0.18
N GLU A 93 8.64 14.49 -0.39
CA GLU A 93 8.99 15.13 -1.67
C GLU A 93 8.10 14.65 -2.82
N PHE A 94 7.85 13.34 -2.90
CA PHE A 94 6.95 12.78 -3.90
C PHE A 94 5.53 13.33 -3.75
N TYR A 95 5.02 13.43 -2.53
CA TYR A 95 3.70 13.94 -2.20
C TYR A 95 3.51 15.36 -2.73
N HIS A 96 4.46 16.27 -2.47
CA HIS A 96 4.37 17.65 -2.98
C HIS A 96 4.56 17.72 -4.49
N TRP A 97 5.53 16.98 -5.03
CA TRP A 97 5.78 16.94 -6.47
C TRP A 97 4.55 16.44 -7.24
N SER A 98 3.90 15.38 -6.76
CA SER A 98 2.74 14.78 -7.42
C SER A 98 1.57 15.75 -7.56
N ARG A 99 1.32 16.56 -6.52
CA ARG A 99 0.31 17.64 -6.52
C ARG A 99 0.59 18.67 -7.62
N GLU A 100 1.83 19.16 -7.69
CA GLU A 100 2.25 20.17 -8.66
C GLU A 100 2.18 19.67 -10.11
N HIS A 101 2.22 18.36 -10.32
CA HIS A 101 2.29 17.73 -11.64
C HIS A 101 1.01 16.99 -12.04
N ASN A 102 -0.09 17.20 -11.30
CA ASN A 102 -1.38 16.55 -11.55
C ASN A 102 -1.27 15.02 -11.59
N VAL A 103 -0.61 14.46 -10.56
CA VAL A 103 -0.47 13.03 -10.34
C VAL A 103 -1.24 12.66 -9.07
N PRO A 104 -2.44 12.09 -9.18
CA PRO A 104 -3.16 11.57 -8.03
C PRO A 104 -2.39 10.44 -7.35
N ILE A 105 -2.36 10.47 -6.02
CA ILE A 105 -1.86 9.37 -5.17
C ILE A 105 -3.05 8.61 -4.63
N VAL A 106 -3.07 7.30 -4.81
CA VAL A 106 -4.14 6.42 -4.32
C VAL A 106 -3.52 5.35 -3.42
N VAL A 107 -3.69 5.54 -2.12
CA VAL A 107 -3.23 4.59 -1.11
C VAL A 107 -4.21 3.45 -1.01
N LEU A 108 -3.77 2.24 -1.34
CA LEU A 108 -4.54 0.99 -1.24
C LEU A 108 -3.94 0.13 -0.14
N SER A 109 -4.57 0.08 1.03
CA SER A 109 -3.97 -0.56 2.22
C SER A 109 -4.91 -1.57 2.87
N SER A 110 -4.37 -2.68 3.38
CA SER A 110 -5.13 -3.60 4.24
C SER A 110 -5.23 -3.11 5.68
N GLY A 111 -4.57 -2.00 6.04
CA GLY A 111 -4.74 -1.31 7.32
C GLY A 111 -6.09 -0.58 7.42
N MET A 112 -6.20 0.36 8.36
CA MET A 112 -7.46 1.05 8.67
C MET A 112 -7.41 2.54 8.38
N ILE A 113 -8.44 3.08 7.71
CA ILE A 113 -8.53 4.49 7.28
C ILE A 113 -8.22 5.48 8.43
N PRO A 114 -8.78 5.35 9.65
CA PRO A 114 -8.48 6.32 10.71
C PRO A 114 -7.00 6.35 11.13
N VAL A 115 -6.32 5.20 11.15
CA VAL A 115 -4.89 5.12 11.46
C VAL A 115 -4.08 5.80 10.35
N ILE A 116 -4.35 5.45 9.10
CA ILE A 116 -3.64 6.02 7.94
C ILE A 116 -3.79 7.54 7.90
N ARG A 117 -5.02 8.05 8.10
CA ARG A 117 -5.30 9.50 8.16
C ARG A 117 -4.56 10.17 9.31
N ALA A 118 -4.59 9.59 10.51
CA ALA A 118 -3.94 10.15 11.68
C ALA A 118 -2.41 10.19 11.53
N LEU A 119 -1.82 9.17 10.90
CA LEU A 119 -0.40 9.11 10.60
C LEU A 119 0.00 10.14 9.53
N PHE A 120 -0.75 10.25 8.44
CA PHE A 120 -0.49 11.31 7.46
C PHE A 120 -0.59 12.70 8.09
N GLU A 121 -1.64 12.96 8.89
CA GLU A 121 -1.81 14.26 9.53
C GLU A 121 -0.64 14.61 10.47
N ALA A 122 -0.21 13.65 11.28
CA ALA A 122 0.90 13.85 12.20
C ALA A 122 2.25 14.00 11.47
N LEU A 123 2.50 13.19 10.44
CA LEU A 123 3.82 13.09 9.81
C LEU A 123 4.03 14.04 8.62
N LEU A 124 2.96 14.50 7.96
CA LEU A 124 2.99 15.57 6.96
C LEU A 124 2.77 16.97 7.58
N GLY A 125 2.41 17.03 8.87
CA GLY A 125 2.20 18.30 9.58
C GLY A 125 0.86 18.98 9.30
N GLY A 126 -0.14 18.24 8.80
CA GLY A 126 -1.47 18.75 8.51
C GLY A 126 -2.30 17.76 7.69
N LYS A 127 -3.57 18.11 7.46
CA LYS A 127 -4.48 17.29 6.63
C LYS A 127 -3.91 17.12 5.23
N THR A 128 -4.12 15.93 4.66
CA THR A 128 -3.77 15.64 3.26
C THR A 128 -4.59 16.50 2.31
N ASP A 129 -3.96 16.91 1.22
CA ASP A 129 -4.57 17.61 0.10
C ASP A 129 -5.48 16.66 -0.71
N ASP A 130 -6.24 17.22 -1.63
CA ASP A 130 -7.27 16.52 -2.43
C ASP A 130 -6.71 15.63 -3.55
N HIS A 131 -5.40 15.63 -3.78
CA HIS A 131 -4.74 14.72 -4.73
C HIS A 131 -4.36 13.37 -4.10
N LEU A 132 -4.48 13.22 -2.78
CA LEU A 132 -4.22 11.96 -2.07
C LEU A 132 -5.54 11.31 -1.62
N PHE A 133 -5.75 10.08 -2.05
CA PHE A 133 -6.91 9.26 -1.74
C PHE A 133 -6.48 8.05 -0.90
N ILE A 134 -7.35 7.61 0.00
CA ILE A 134 -7.13 6.44 0.84
C ILE A 134 -8.31 5.49 0.65
N VAL A 135 -8.01 4.27 0.22
CA VAL A 135 -8.94 3.14 0.15
C VAL A 135 -8.35 2.02 1.00
N ALA A 136 -9.03 1.71 2.09
CA ALA A 136 -8.57 0.73 3.06
C ALA A 136 -9.76 0.19 3.87
N ASN A 137 -9.46 -0.67 4.84
CA ASN A 137 -10.46 -1.13 5.81
C ASN A 137 -10.87 0.01 6.75
N GLU A 138 -12.00 -0.17 7.43
CA GLU A 138 -12.49 0.72 8.46
C GLU A 138 -12.36 0.07 9.84
N VAL A 139 -12.70 0.84 10.87
CA VAL A 139 -12.83 0.35 12.25
C VAL A 139 -14.30 0.42 12.68
N GLU A 140 -14.74 -0.53 13.48
CA GLU A 140 -16.07 -0.48 14.10
C GLU A 140 -16.04 -0.99 15.55
N GLY A 141 -17.11 -0.70 16.29
CA GLY A 141 -17.29 -1.19 17.65
C GLY A 141 -17.42 -2.72 17.68
N ARG A 142 -16.72 -3.36 18.61
CA ARG A 142 -16.84 -4.80 18.89
C ARG A 142 -17.94 -5.02 19.93
N ASP A 143 -18.88 -5.93 19.63
CA ASP A 143 -19.95 -6.33 20.55
C ASP A 143 -20.77 -5.15 21.13
N GLY A 144 -20.97 -4.10 20.32
CA GLY A 144 -21.70 -2.89 20.72
C GLY A 144 -20.93 -1.93 21.65
N LYS A 145 -19.63 -2.15 21.87
CA LYS A 145 -18.77 -1.23 22.62
C LYS A 145 -18.35 -0.03 21.79
N ASP A 146 -17.98 1.05 22.49
CA ASP A 146 -17.25 2.17 21.89
C ASP A 146 -15.82 1.75 21.52
N ILE A 147 -15.32 2.22 20.37
CA ILE A 147 -13.99 1.83 19.84
C ILE A 147 -12.83 2.24 20.77
N ASN A 148 -13.02 3.26 21.60
CA ASN A 148 -12.04 3.74 22.57
C ASN A 148 -12.23 3.11 23.96
N SER A 149 -13.03 2.04 24.06
CA SER A 149 -13.05 1.18 25.24
C SER A 149 -12.06 0.04 25.11
N GLU A 150 -11.60 -0.52 26.24
CA GLU A 150 -10.73 -1.69 26.25
C GLU A 150 -11.38 -2.88 25.50
N GLY A 151 -10.66 -3.37 24.49
CA GLY A 151 -11.11 -4.42 23.57
C GLY A 151 -12.36 -4.04 22.79
N GLY A 152 -12.64 -2.74 22.64
CA GLY A 152 -13.89 -2.19 22.12
C GLY A 152 -13.96 -2.02 20.61
N TRP A 153 -12.87 -2.26 19.88
CA TRP A 153 -12.83 -2.11 18.43
C TRP A 153 -12.52 -3.43 17.73
N GLN A 154 -12.95 -3.53 16.48
CA GLN A 154 -12.58 -4.59 15.55
C GLN A 154 -12.48 -4.02 14.13
N ILE A 155 -11.77 -4.72 13.26
CA ILE A 155 -11.66 -4.35 11.85
C ILE A 155 -12.99 -4.54 11.11
N LYS A 156 -13.38 -3.52 10.35
CA LYS A 156 -14.45 -3.56 9.37
C LYS A 156 -13.83 -3.64 7.98
N TYR A 157 -13.86 -4.83 7.38
CA TYR A 157 -13.25 -5.02 6.08
C TYR A 157 -13.96 -4.24 4.96
N HIS A 158 -13.16 -3.78 4.00
CA HIS A 158 -13.60 -3.01 2.84
C HIS A 158 -14.42 -3.85 1.87
N ASP A 159 -14.04 -5.12 1.72
CA ASP A 159 -14.69 -6.09 0.84
C ASP A 159 -14.72 -7.48 1.50
N ASP A 160 -15.34 -8.44 0.81
CA ASP A 160 -15.49 -9.83 1.25
C ASP A 160 -14.34 -10.74 0.77
N SER A 161 -13.26 -10.18 0.23
CA SER A 161 -12.15 -10.99 -0.27
C SER A 161 -11.38 -11.67 0.87
N HIS A 162 -10.79 -12.83 0.55
CA HIS A 162 -9.90 -13.54 1.46
C HIS A 162 -8.54 -12.82 1.66
N PHE A 163 -8.28 -11.78 0.87
CA PHE A 163 -7.11 -10.90 1.00
C PHE A 163 -7.30 -9.82 2.06
N GLY A 164 -8.49 -9.72 2.67
CA GLY A 164 -8.84 -8.64 3.60
C GLY A 164 -9.12 -7.31 2.91
N HIS A 165 -8.44 -7.02 1.80
CA HIS A 165 -8.75 -5.93 0.88
C HIS A 165 -8.20 -6.29 -0.51
N ASP A 166 -9.08 -6.47 -1.50
CA ASP A 166 -8.69 -6.72 -2.89
C ASP A 166 -8.41 -5.39 -3.59
N LYS A 167 -7.14 -4.95 -3.49
CA LYS A 167 -6.63 -3.71 -4.08
C LYS A 167 -6.87 -3.61 -5.59
N SER A 168 -7.02 -4.74 -6.30
CA SER A 168 -7.31 -4.74 -7.74
C SER A 168 -8.65 -4.11 -8.10
N LEU A 169 -9.64 -4.16 -7.19
CA LEU A 169 -10.98 -3.66 -7.44
C LEU A 169 -11.01 -2.14 -7.67
N GLU A 170 -10.16 -1.39 -6.97
CA GLU A 170 -10.04 0.06 -7.14
C GLU A 170 -9.31 0.43 -8.44
N ILE A 171 -8.40 -0.42 -8.93
CA ILE A 171 -7.55 -0.14 -10.10
C ILE A 171 -8.26 -0.48 -11.42
N LYS A 172 -8.99 -1.60 -11.46
CA LYS A 172 -9.66 -2.14 -12.67
C LYS A 172 -10.48 -1.12 -13.46
N PRO A 173 -11.27 -0.21 -12.85
CA PRO A 173 -12.02 0.80 -13.60
C PRO A 173 -11.14 1.73 -14.42
N TYR A 174 -9.93 2.05 -13.93
CA TYR A 174 -8.96 2.91 -14.61
C TYR A 174 -8.17 2.13 -15.66
N ALA A 175 -7.80 0.88 -15.35
CA ALA A 175 -7.12 0.00 -16.30
C ALA A 175 -7.98 -0.31 -17.54
N ALA A 176 -9.30 -0.36 -17.38
CA ALA A 176 -10.26 -0.61 -18.46
C ALA A 176 -10.61 0.62 -19.32
N LEU A 177 -10.01 1.78 -19.06
CA LEU A 177 -10.22 2.98 -19.89
C LEU A 177 -9.59 2.79 -21.29
N PRO A 178 -10.16 3.37 -22.35
CA PRO A 178 -9.55 3.35 -23.68
C PRO A 178 -8.18 4.05 -23.71
N ASP A 179 -7.22 3.50 -24.46
CA ASP A 179 -5.84 4.04 -24.58
C ASP A 179 -5.77 5.54 -24.91
N SER A 180 -6.77 6.08 -25.62
CA SER A 180 -6.84 7.50 -25.99
C SER A 180 -7.04 8.44 -24.79
N VAL A 181 -7.52 7.93 -23.66
CA VAL A 181 -7.82 8.72 -22.44
C VAL A 181 -7.27 8.08 -21.15
N ARG A 182 -6.74 6.85 -21.23
CA ARG A 182 -6.24 6.10 -20.07
C ARG A 182 -4.90 6.69 -19.60
N PRO A 183 -4.74 7.02 -18.32
CA PRO A 183 -3.45 7.44 -17.78
C PRO A 183 -2.50 6.25 -17.63
N THR A 184 -1.20 6.53 -17.50
CA THR A 184 -0.24 5.53 -17.03
C THR A 184 -0.55 5.18 -15.57
N LEU A 185 -0.67 3.91 -15.24
CA LEU A 185 -0.95 3.42 -13.89
C LEU A 185 0.32 2.85 -13.29
N LEU A 186 0.81 3.45 -12.20
CA LEU A 186 1.97 2.96 -11.46
C LEU A 186 1.52 2.38 -10.11
N TYR A 187 2.24 1.37 -9.61
CA TYR A 187 1.99 0.80 -8.27
C TYR A 187 3.29 0.67 -7.48
N ALA A 188 3.30 1.01 -6.19
CA ALA A 188 4.39 0.65 -5.27
C ALA A 188 3.87 -0.24 -4.12
N GLY A 189 4.61 -1.30 -3.79
CA GLY A 189 4.24 -2.22 -2.73
C GLY A 189 5.41 -3.03 -2.19
N ASP A 190 5.20 -3.71 -1.07
CA ASP A 190 6.19 -4.59 -0.44
C ASP A 190 5.66 -5.99 -0.14
N GLY A 191 4.34 -6.18 -0.08
CA GLY A 191 3.71 -7.40 0.43
C GLY A 191 3.05 -8.27 -0.63
N VAL A 192 2.78 -9.53 -0.28
CA VAL A 192 2.06 -10.49 -1.14
C VAL A 192 0.64 -10.00 -1.48
N SER A 193 0.02 -9.21 -0.59
CA SER A 193 -1.32 -8.62 -0.81
C SER A 193 -1.36 -7.69 -2.05
N ASP A 194 -0.22 -7.13 -2.44
CA ASP A 194 -0.07 -6.22 -3.58
C ASP A 194 -0.08 -6.92 -4.94
N LEU A 195 0.03 -8.27 -4.98
CA LEU A 195 0.05 -9.02 -6.24
C LEU A 195 -1.23 -8.83 -7.06
N SER A 196 -2.36 -8.63 -6.38
CA SER A 196 -3.64 -8.34 -7.02
C SER A 196 -3.58 -6.99 -7.77
N ALA A 197 -2.98 -5.97 -7.16
CA ALA A 197 -2.80 -4.65 -7.74
C ALA A 197 -1.73 -4.63 -8.84
N ALA A 198 -0.63 -5.36 -8.64
CA ALA A 198 0.49 -5.42 -9.58
C ALA A 198 0.05 -5.81 -11.00
N ARG A 199 -0.91 -6.73 -11.13
CA ARG A 199 -1.40 -7.21 -12.43
C ARG A 199 -2.28 -6.21 -13.18
N GLU A 200 -2.79 -5.19 -12.50
CA GLU A 200 -3.71 -4.19 -13.07
C GLU A 200 -3.02 -2.86 -13.39
N THR A 201 -1.69 -2.78 -13.23
CA THR A 201 -0.91 -1.55 -13.46
C THR A 201 0.16 -1.72 -14.55
N ASP A 202 0.65 -0.60 -15.09
CA ASP A 202 1.63 -0.57 -16.17
C ASP A 202 3.06 -0.85 -15.69
N LEU A 203 3.35 -0.53 -14.43
CA LEU A 203 4.64 -0.76 -13.80
C LEU A 203 4.48 -0.91 -12.28
N LEU A 204 5.01 -2.02 -11.76
CA LEU A 204 5.17 -2.28 -10.34
C LEU A 204 6.56 -1.84 -9.85
N PHE A 205 6.60 -1.04 -8.79
CA PHE A 205 7.75 -0.84 -7.93
C PHE A 205 7.65 -1.82 -6.75
N ALA A 206 8.49 -2.85 -6.73
CA ALA A 206 8.54 -3.83 -5.65
C ALA A 206 9.68 -3.51 -4.68
N LYS A 207 9.37 -3.45 -3.38
CA LYS A 207 10.36 -3.10 -2.35
C LYS A 207 11.45 -4.18 -2.29
N LYS A 208 12.71 -3.76 -2.41
CA LYS A 208 13.85 -4.69 -2.39
C LYS A 208 13.91 -5.48 -1.08
N GLY A 209 14.16 -6.78 -1.19
CA GLY A 209 14.32 -7.69 -0.04
C GLY A 209 13.01 -8.10 0.64
N LYS A 210 11.87 -7.85 0.01
CA LYS A 210 10.54 -8.19 0.51
C LYS A 210 9.88 -9.25 -0.35
N ASP A 211 8.89 -9.95 0.21
CA ASP A 211 8.27 -11.13 -0.38
C ASP A 211 7.70 -10.84 -1.79
N LEU A 212 7.16 -9.64 -2.03
CA LEU A 212 6.62 -9.26 -3.34
C LEU A 212 7.62 -9.47 -4.49
N VAL A 213 8.91 -9.25 -4.25
CA VAL A 213 9.97 -9.48 -5.25
C VAL A 213 10.03 -10.96 -5.64
N THR A 214 10.12 -11.85 -4.65
CA THR A 214 10.18 -13.30 -4.86
C THR A 214 8.95 -13.82 -5.60
N PHE A 215 7.76 -13.31 -5.27
CA PHE A 215 6.54 -13.66 -5.99
C PHE A 215 6.55 -13.15 -7.43
N CYS A 216 6.97 -11.91 -7.67
CA CYS A 216 7.02 -11.35 -9.02
C CYS A 216 8.01 -12.12 -9.93
N GLU A 217 9.16 -12.54 -9.39
CA GLU A 217 10.10 -13.40 -10.11
C GLU A 217 9.47 -14.75 -10.47
N ARG A 218 8.84 -15.42 -9.50
CA ARG A 218 8.21 -16.73 -9.69
C ARG A 218 7.09 -16.69 -10.72
N GLU A 219 6.23 -15.68 -10.64
CA GLU A 219 5.06 -15.51 -11.52
C GLU A 219 5.37 -14.76 -12.82
N LYS A 220 6.64 -14.35 -13.03
CA LYS A 220 7.10 -13.55 -14.18
C LYS A 220 6.31 -12.26 -14.38
N ILE A 221 5.91 -11.62 -13.28
CA ILE A 221 5.27 -10.30 -13.31
C ILE A 221 6.38 -9.26 -13.53
N PRO A 222 6.28 -8.34 -14.51
CA PRO A 222 7.26 -7.27 -14.68
C PRO A 222 7.26 -6.29 -13.50
N PHE A 223 8.44 -5.98 -12.98
CA PHE A 223 8.61 -5.03 -11.88
C PHE A 223 9.95 -4.30 -11.97
N THR A 224 10.08 -3.22 -11.22
CA THR A 224 11.35 -2.59 -10.90
C THR A 224 11.55 -2.57 -9.39
N LEU A 225 12.80 -2.64 -8.94
CA LEU A 225 13.11 -2.55 -7.52
C LEU A 225 13.10 -1.10 -7.06
N PHE A 226 12.67 -0.90 -5.81
CA PHE A 226 12.94 0.33 -5.08
C PHE A 226 13.45 0.03 -3.67
N GLU A 227 14.32 0.90 -3.15
CA GLU A 227 14.76 0.89 -1.75
C GLU A 227 14.12 2.03 -0.96
N SER A 228 13.92 3.17 -1.61
CA SER A 228 13.25 4.35 -1.06
C SER A 228 12.40 5.05 -2.12
N TRP A 229 11.58 5.99 -1.66
CA TRP A 229 10.77 6.86 -2.53
C TRP A 229 11.61 7.79 -3.42
N GLU A 230 12.92 7.93 -3.18
CA GLU A 230 13.82 8.69 -4.06
C GLU A 230 13.83 8.11 -5.48
N SER A 231 14.02 6.79 -5.57
CA SER A 231 14.06 6.06 -6.85
C SER A 231 12.70 6.05 -7.54
N ILE A 232 11.61 5.94 -6.77
CA ILE A 232 10.24 6.06 -7.28
C ILE A 232 10.03 7.46 -7.87
N LEU A 233 10.40 8.51 -7.15
CA LEU A 233 10.26 9.91 -7.58
C LEU A 233 11.04 10.18 -8.87
N ALA A 234 12.31 9.78 -8.92
CA ALA A 234 13.15 9.95 -10.11
C ALA A 234 12.56 9.23 -11.33
N THR A 235 12.16 7.97 -11.16
CA THR A 235 11.60 7.16 -12.24
C THR A 235 10.25 7.70 -12.71
N THR A 236 9.39 8.13 -11.78
CA THR A 236 8.08 8.69 -12.11
C THR A 236 8.20 10.01 -12.88
N LYS A 237 9.17 10.87 -12.53
CA LYS A 237 9.51 12.08 -13.31
C LYS A 237 9.94 11.74 -14.73
N ASP A 238 10.81 10.74 -14.89
CA ASP A 238 11.29 10.30 -16.20
C ASP A 238 10.17 9.70 -17.06
N ILE A 239 9.24 8.94 -16.46
CA ILE A 239 8.04 8.42 -17.14
C ILE A 239 7.11 9.57 -17.54
N LEU A 240 6.80 10.47 -16.61
CA LEU A 240 5.86 11.58 -16.85
C LEU A 240 6.35 12.53 -17.94
N SER A 241 7.66 12.77 -18.02
CA SER A 241 8.28 13.59 -19.07
C SER A 241 8.43 12.87 -20.41
N GLY A 242 8.18 11.56 -20.47
CA GLY A 242 8.37 10.74 -21.66
C GLY A 242 9.84 10.40 -21.96
N LYS A 243 10.76 10.66 -21.03
CA LYS A 243 12.18 10.31 -21.16
C LYS A 243 12.40 8.81 -21.18
N VAL A 244 11.60 8.05 -20.42
CA VAL A 244 11.61 6.59 -20.41
C VAL A 244 10.20 6.03 -20.55
N SER A 245 10.08 4.81 -21.06
CA SER A 245 8.81 4.07 -21.09
C SER A 245 8.69 3.15 -19.87
N VAL A 246 7.46 2.86 -19.44
CA VAL A 246 7.19 1.85 -18.39
C VAL A 246 7.82 0.49 -18.71
N LYS A 247 7.76 0.07 -19.99
CA LYS A 247 8.34 -1.18 -20.48
C LYS A 247 9.86 -1.23 -20.32
N SER A 248 10.56 -0.14 -20.67
CA SER A 248 12.02 -0.07 -20.51
C SER A 248 12.44 -0.10 -19.04
N VAL A 249 11.65 0.51 -18.15
CA VAL A 249 11.93 0.50 -16.71
C VAL A 249 11.75 -0.91 -16.13
N ALA A 250 10.64 -1.59 -16.44
CA ALA A 250 10.37 -2.93 -15.94
C ALA A 250 11.43 -3.95 -16.42
N GLN A 251 11.88 -3.82 -17.67
CA GLN A 251 12.93 -4.67 -18.21
C GLN A 251 14.26 -4.47 -17.46
N GLY A 252 14.67 -3.21 -17.24
CA GLY A 252 15.90 -2.91 -16.49
C GLY A 252 15.86 -3.41 -15.04
N GLY A 253 14.68 -3.37 -14.40
CA GLY A 253 14.46 -3.93 -13.06
C GLY A 253 14.73 -5.44 -12.99
N LEU A 254 14.16 -6.20 -13.92
CA LEU A 254 14.36 -7.65 -13.99
C LEU A 254 15.83 -8.03 -14.21
N GLU A 255 16.51 -7.32 -15.11
CA GLU A 255 17.94 -7.52 -15.38
C GLU A 255 18.80 -7.25 -14.15
N ALA A 256 18.48 -6.21 -13.36
CA ALA A 256 19.21 -5.87 -12.14
C ALA A 256 19.10 -6.96 -11.06
N VAL A 257 17.93 -7.55 -10.90
CA VAL A 257 17.71 -8.66 -9.94
C VAL A 257 18.51 -9.89 -10.36
N GLN A 258 18.44 -10.27 -11.63
CA GLN A 258 19.18 -11.42 -12.18
C GLN A 258 20.70 -11.25 -12.06
N GLN A 259 21.22 -10.04 -12.28
CA GLN A 259 22.65 -9.73 -12.10
C GLN A 259 23.08 -9.73 -10.64
N GLY A 260 22.19 -9.32 -9.72
CA GLY A 260 22.42 -9.39 -8.27
C GLY A 260 22.46 -10.82 -7.75
N ALA A 261 21.56 -11.70 -8.25
CA ALA A 261 21.52 -13.11 -7.89
C ALA A 261 22.77 -13.89 -8.34
N ASN A 262 23.37 -13.51 -9.48
CA ASN A 262 24.59 -14.15 -10.01
C ASN A 262 25.89 -13.72 -9.30
N LYS A 263 25.83 -12.79 -8.33
CA LYS A 263 26.99 -12.28 -7.58
C LYS A 263 27.06 -12.77 -6.13
N ASN A 264 26.07 -13.53 -5.68
CA ASN A 264 26.00 -14.18 -4.36
C ASN A 264 26.10 -15.70 -4.51
#